data_AF-U5FBL8-F1
#
_entry.id   AF-U5FBL8-F1
#
_cell.length_a   1.000
_cell.length_b   1.000
_cell.length_c   1.000
_cell.angle_alpha   90.00
_cell.angle_beta   90.00
_cell.angle_gamma   90.00
#
_symmetry.space_group_name_H-M   'P 1'
#
loop_
_entity.id
_entity.type
_entity.pdbx_description
1 polymer ?
#
loop_
_entity_poly.entity_id
_entity_poly.type
_entity_poly.pdbx_seq_one_letter_code
_entity_poly.pdbx_strand_id
1 'polypeptide(L)'
;MLEHIVAQFLPEIISLLELIGIAVITFGSVKAFYHYSKAFLTKKRYPIRIELANALALGLEFKMGAEILKTVLVRSLNEILILGAIILLRALLSLMIHFEIKAEQQHGSPEEASPNNY
;
A
#
# COMPACT_ATOMS: atom_id res chain seq x y z
N MET A 1 19.50 -1.90 32.14
CA MET A 1 20.21 -0.88 31.34
C MET A 1 19.83 -0.95 29.86
N LEU A 2 19.90 -2.10 29.17
CA LEU A 2 19.59 -2.21 27.74
C LEU A 2 18.15 -1.81 27.37
N GLU A 3 17.16 -2.20 28.19
CA GLU A 3 15.74 -1.87 27.94
C GLU A 3 15.47 -0.36 27.95
N HIS A 4 16.15 0.42 28.81
CA HIS A 4 16.01 1.87 28.86
C HIS A 4 16.62 2.54 27.62
N ILE A 5 17.76 2.01 27.14
CA ILE A 5 18.40 2.49 25.91
C ILE A 5 17.47 2.23 24.73
N VAL A 6 16.92 1.02 24.60
CA VAL A 6 15.98 0.69 23.53
C VAL A 6 14.73 1.59 23.61
N ALA A 7 14.13 1.76 24.79
CA ALA A 7 12.96 2.61 24.96
C ALA A 7 13.19 4.08 24.58
N GLN A 8 14.43 4.56 24.71
CA GLN A 8 14.78 5.95 24.41
C GLN A 8 15.05 6.20 22.91
N PHE A 9 15.69 5.25 22.21
CA PHE A 9 16.06 5.44 20.79
C PHE A 9 15.03 4.89 19.80
N LEU A 10 14.26 3.87 20.20
CA LEU A 10 13.33 3.19 19.31
C LEU A 10 12.19 4.09 18.78
N PRO A 11 11.61 5.04 19.56
CA PRO A 11 10.61 5.97 19.03
C PRO A 11 11.11 6.81 17.85
N GLU A 12 12.35 7.31 17.93
CA GLU A 12 12.97 8.09 16.85
C GLU A 12 13.16 7.24 15.58
N ILE A 13 13.59 5.98 15.74
CA ILE A 13 13.74 5.04 14.64
C ILE A 13 12.38 4.74 13.98
N ILE A 14 11.33 4.56 14.78
CA ILE A 14 9.97 4.33 14.29
C ILE A 14 9.48 5.53 13.47
N SER A 15 9.61 6.74 14.01
CA SER A 15 9.22 7.96 13.29
C SER A 15 10.02 8.16 12.01
N LEU A 16 11.31 7.81 12.00
CA LEU A 16 12.13 7.86 10.80
C LEU A 16 11.63 6.87 9.73
N LEU A 17 11.32 5.63 10.10
CA LEU A 17 10.78 4.64 9.17
C LEU A 17 9.42 5.07 8.61
N GLU A 18 8.54 5.63 9.45
CA GLU A 18 7.27 6.19 8.99
C GLU A 18 7.48 7.35 8.01
N LEU A 19 8.43 8.25 8.30
CA LEU A 19 8.76 9.37 7.43
C LEU A 19 9.28 8.89 6.08
N ILE A 20 10.15 7.87 6.06
CA ILE A 20 10.63 7.25 4.81
C ILE A 20 9.47 6.65 4.03
N GLY A 21 8.60 5.89 4.69
CA GLY A 21 7.43 5.29 4.04
C GLY A 21 6.49 6.34 3.43
N ILE A 22 6.23 7.43 4.17
CA ILE A 22 5.45 8.58 3.67
C ILE A 22 6.15 9.21 2.47
N ALA A 23 7.44 9.51 2.57
CA ALA A 23 8.21 10.12 1.49
C ALA A 23 8.18 9.27 0.20
N VAL A 24 8.42 7.96 0.31
CA VAL A 24 8.39 7.05 -0.84
C VAL A 24 7.02 7.05 -1.52
N ILE A 25 5.94 6.96 -0.75
CA ILE A 25 4.57 6.98 -1.29
C ILE A 25 4.30 8.33 -1.95
N THR A 26 4.62 9.43 -1.29
CA THR A 26 4.39 10.79 -1.80
C THR A 26 5.15 11.02 -3.09
N PHE A 27 6.46 10.80 -3.12
CA PHE A 27 7.27 11.05 -4.32
C PHE A 27 6.90 10.10 -5.46
N GLY A 28 6.68 8.82 -5.18
CA GLY A 28 6.25 7.86 -6.19
C GLY A 28 4.89 8.20 -6.79
N SER A 29 3.93 8.63 -5.96
CA SER A 29 2.60 9.05 -6.42
C SER A 29 2.66 10.32 -7.25
N VAL A 30 3.41 11.34 -6.81
CA VAL A 30 3.61 12.59 -7.56
C VAL A 30 4.27 12.32 -8.91
N LYS A 31 5.32 11.49 -8.93
CA LYS A 31 6.02 11.13 -10.17
C LYS A 31 5.11 10.37 -11.14
N ALA A 32 4.38 9.37 -10.64
CA ALA A 32 3.42 8.61 -11.45
C ALA A 32 2.32 9.52 -12.03
N PHE A 33 1.79 10.45 -11.22
CA PHE A 33 0.78 11.42 -11.65
C PHE A 33 1.31 12.42 -12.69
N TYR A 34 2.54 12.91 -12.51
CA TYR A 34 3.19 13.78 -13.49
C TYR A 34 3.37 13.08 -14.84
N HIS A 35 3.84 11.83 -14.83
CA HIS A 35 3.99 11.04 -16.05
C HIS A 35 2.64 10.70 -16.69
N TYR A 36 1.60 10.43 -15.91
CA TYR A 36 0.24 10.25 -16.41
C TYR A 36 -0.27 11.48 -17.15
N SER A 37 -0.14 12.65 -16.52
CA SER A 37 -0.58 13.93 -17.10
C SER A 37 0.15 14.20 -18.41
N LYS A 38 1.48 14.00 -18.44
CA LYS A 38 2.28 14.15 -19.66
C LYS A 38 1.91 13.14 -20.74
N ALA A 39 1.71 11.88 -20.38
CA ALA A 39 1.33 10.81 -21.30
C ALA A 39 -0.05 11.04 -21.94
N PHE A 40 -0.99 11.62 -21.19
CA PHE A 40 -2.30 12.04 -21.69
C PHE A 40 -2.16 13.07 -22.82
N LEU A 41 -1.24 14.02 -22.68
CA LEU A 41 -0.93 15.03 -23.72
C LEU A 41 -0.14 14.46 -24.92
N THR A 42 0.67 13.41 -24.73
CA THR A 42 1.59 12.88 -25.77
C THR A 42 1.20 11.53 -26.37
N LYS A 43 0.04 10.95 -26.01
CA LYS A 43 -0.47 9.64 -26.47
C LYS A 43 0.51 8.45 -26.32
N LYS A 44 1.55 8.56 -25.49
CA LYS A 44 2.48 7.45 -25.20
C LYS A 44 1.93 6.57 -24.09
N ARG A 45 2.01 5.24 -24.24
CA ARG A 45 1.74 4.29 -23.15
C ARG A 45 2.85 4.40 -22.09
N TYR A 46 2.50 4.87 -20.90
CA TYR A 46 3.38 4.86 -19.72
C TYR A 46 2.81 3.86 -18.70
N PRO A 47 3.64 2.98 -18.10
CA PRO A 47 3.18 1.94 -17.16
C PRO A 47 2.90 2.49 -15.75
N ILE A 48 2.02 3.50 -15.65
CA ILE A 48 1.73 4.26 -14.43
C ILE A 48 1.29 3.36 -13.28
N ARG A 49 0.46 2.34 -13.57
CA ARG A 49 -0.02 1.38 -12.58
C ARG A 49 1.11 0.65 -11.87
N ILE A 50 2.17 0.27 -12.60
CA ILE A 50 3.31 -0.48 -12.02
C ILE A 50 4.14 0.44 -11.14
N GLU A 51 4.42 1.66 -11.59
CA GLU A 51 5.21 2.62 -10.79
C GLU A 51 4.50 3.00 -9.49
N LEU A 52 3.19 3.25 -9.56
CA LEU A 52 2.39 3.55 -8.37
C LEU A 52 2.31 2.35 -7.43
N ALA A 53 2.08 1.14 -7.96
CA ALA A 53 2.03 -0.08 -7.15
C ALA A 53 3.37 -0.34 -6.42
N ASN A 54 4.50 -0.14 -7.08
CA ASN A 54 5.82 -0.30 -6.47
C ASN A 54 6.09 0.73 -5.36
N ALA A 55 5.73 2.00 -5.59
CA ALA A 55 5.88 3.05 -4.57
C ALA A 55 5.00 2.78 -3.34
N LEU A 56 3.76 2.35 -3.57
CA LEU A 56 2.84 1.96 -2.50
C LEU A 56 3.36 0.75 -1.73
N ALA A 57 3.77 -0.33 -2.42
CA ALA A 57 4.31 -1.52 -1.78
C ALA A 57 5.54 -1.20 -0.91
N LEU A 58 6.53 -0.50 -1.46
CA LEU A 58 7.74 -0.14 -0.73
C LEU A 58 7.45 0.75 0.49
N GLY A 59 6.59 1.75 0.34
CA GLY A 59 6.22 2.59 1.48
C GLY A 59 5.41 1.85 2.54
N LEU A 60 4.61 0.86 2.14
CA LEU A 60 3.90 -0.01 3.07
C LEU A 60 4.86 -0.92 3.85
N GLU A 61 5.90 -1.44 3.23
CA GLU A 61 6.94 -2.24 3.92
C GLU A 61 7.64 -1.43 5.02
N PHE A 62 8.02 -0.18 4.73
CA PHE A 62 8.61 0.70 5.75
C PHE A 62 7.65 1.01 6.90
N LYS A 63 6.37 1.28 6.59
CA LYS A 63 5.35 1.54 7.62
C LYS A 63 5.04 0.30 8.45
N MET A 64 4.99 -0.88 7.82
CA MET A 64 4.83 -2.16 8.53
C MET A 64 6.02 -2.44 9.45
N GLY A 65 7.25 -2.16 9.00
CA GLY A 65 8.44 -2.24 9.85
C GLY A 65 8.34 -1.34 11.08
N ALA A 66 7.88 -0.10 10.90
CA ALA A 66 7.65 0.84 12.00
C ALA A 66 6.57 0.35 12.99
N GLU A 67 5.47 -0.22 12.49
CA GLU A 67 4.41 -0.83 13.31
C GLU A 67 4.92 -2.04 14.11
N ILE A 68 5.73 -2.91 13.50
CA ILE A 68 6.38 -4.04 14.19
C ILE A 68 7.27 -3.53 15.32
N LEU A 69 8.13 -2.54 15.06
CA LEU A 69 9.00 -1.96 16.09
C LEU A 69 8.19 -1.28 17.22
N LYS A 70 7.03 -0.70 16.92
CA LYS A 70 6.10 -0.14 17.91
C LYS A 70 5.64 -1.19 18.92
N THR A 71 5.43 -2.44 18.48
CA THR A 71 5.05 -3.54 19.39
C THR A 71 6.16 -3.96 20.35
N VAL A 72 7.43 -3.64 20.05
CA VAL A 72 8.57 -3.89 20.96
C VAL A 72 8.54 -2.93 22.16
N LEU A 73 8.01 -1.71 21.97
CA LEU A 73 7.86 -0.72 23.05
C LEU A 73 6.63 -0.99 23.93
N VAL A 74 5.57 -1.52 23.31
CA VAL A 74 4.29 -1.71 23.95
C VAL A 74 4.20 -3.12 24.53
N ARG A 75 4.24 -3.25 25.87
CA ARG A 75 3.97 -4.52 26.56
C ARG A 75 2.50 -4.72 26.96
N SER A 76 1.61 -3.78 26.61
CA SER A 76 0.17 -3.84 26.91
C SER A 76 -0.60 -4.56 25.81
N LEU A 77 -1.28 -5.66 26.15
CA LEU A 77 -2.07 -6.44 25.20
C LEU A 77 -3.17 -5.61 24.49
N ASN A 78 -3.71 -4.59 25.14
CA ASN A 78 -4.75 -3.74 24.54
C ASN A 78 -4.23 -2.89 23.38
N GLU A 79 -3.02 -2.34 23.49
CA GLU A 79 -2.42 -1.54 22.43
C GLU A 79 -1.94 -2.43 21.27
N ILE A 80 -1.42 -3.63 21.57
CA ILE A 80 -1.12 -4.65 20.54
C ILE A 80 -2.38 -5.08 19.80
N LEU A 81 -3.51 -5.26 20.49
CA LEU A 81 -4.81 -5.59 19.87
C LEU A 81 -5.32 -4.49 18.94
N ILE A 82 -5.20 -3.23 19.33
CA ILE A 82 -5.62 -2.09 18.47
C ILE A 82 -4.73 -2.02 17.23
N LEU A 83 -3.40 -2.12 17.38
CA LEU A 83 -2.48 -2.14 16.24
C LEU A 83 -2.74 -3.33 15.32
N GLY A 84 -2.92 -4.53 15.88
CA GLY A 84 -3.27 -5.72 15.13
C GLY A 84 -4.59 -5.56 14.37
N ALA A 85 -5.61 -4.98 14.99
CA ALA A 85 -6.89 -4.70 14.33
C ALA A 85 -6.75 -3.72 13.16
N ILE A 86 -5.93 -2.66 13.29
CA ILE A 86 -5.66 -1.70 12.21
C ILE A 86 -4.96 -2.39 11.03
N ILE A 87 -3.95 -3.22 11.30
CA ILE A 87 -3.23 -3.98 10.27
C ILE A 87 -4.17 -4.96 9.56
N LEU A 88 -5.00 -5.67 10.30
CA LEU A 88 -5.95 -6.65 9.77
C LEU A 88 -7.02 -5.96 8.90
N LEU A 89 -7.55 -4.82 9.36
CA LEU A 89 -8.46 -3.98 8.59
C LEU A 89 -7.80 -3.52 7.27
N ARG A 90 -6.54 -3.10 7.34
CA ARG A 90 -5.78 -2.66 6.17
C ARG A 90 -5.60 -3.78 5.15
N ALA A 91 -5.29 -5.00 5.62
CA ALA A 91 -5.16 -6.18 4.77
C ALA A 91 -6.50 -6.55 4.11
N LEU A 92 -7.60 -6.53 4.86
CA LEU A 92 -8.93 -6.83 4.35
C LEU A 92 -9.37 -5.84 3.27
N LEU A 93 -9.24 -4.54 3.53
CA LEU A 93 -9.58 -3.49 2.56
C LEU A 93 -8.73 -3.60 1.29
N SER A 94 -7.43 -3.81 1.44
CA SER A 94 -6.52 -3.95 0.29
C SER A 94 -6.81 -5.20 -0.54
N LEU A 95 -7.22 -6.31 0.10
CA LEU A 95 -7.64 -7.53 -0.59
C LEU A 95 -8.97 -7.35 -1.31
N MET A 96 -9.94 -6.67 -0.69
CA MET A 96 -11.25 -6.41 -1.29
C MET A 96 -11.10 -5.62 -2.60
N ILE A 97 -10.30 -4.55 -2.58
CA ILE A 97 -10.00 -3.75 -3.78
C ILE A 97 -9.30 -4.60 -4.85
N HIS A 98 -8.34 -5.45 -4.47
CA HIS A 98 -7.67 -6.34 -5.41
C HIS A 98 -8.63 -7.34 -6.07
N PHE A 99 -9.60 -7.88 -5.32
CA PHE A 99 -10.63 -8.77 -5.85
C PHE A 99 -11.59 -8.05 -6.78
N GLU A 100 -12.03 -6.84 -6.43
CA GLU A 100 -12.93 -6.03 -7.26
C GLU A 100 -12.29 -5.72 -8.61
N ILE A 101 -11.03 -5.28 -8.61
CA ILE A 101 -10.27 -5.01 -9.85
C ILE A 101 -10.11 -6.29 -10.69
N LYS A 102 -9.88 -7.45 -10.06
CA LYS A 102 -9.75 -8.73 -10.78
C LYS A 102 -11.09 -9.19 -11.36
N ALA A 103 -12.19 -8.95 -10.66
CA ALA A 103 -13.54 -9.29 -11.12
C ALA A 103 -13.98 -8.44 -12.31
N GLU A 104 -13.70 -7.14 -12.30
CA GLU A 104 -13.95 -6.24 -13.44
C GLU A 104 -13.16 -6.65 -14.68
N GLN A 105 -11.91 -7.09 -14.52
CA GLN A 105 -11.09 -7.55 -15.65
C GLN A 105 -11.58 -8.87 -16.27
N GLN A 106 -12.35 -9.68 -15.54
CA GLN A 106 -12.96 -10.90 -16.07
C GLN A 106 -14.31 -10.65 -16.75
N HIS A 107 -14.96 -9.50 -16.53
CA HIS A 107 -16.26 -9.17 -17.12
C HIS A 107 -16.18 -8.24 -18.36
N GLY A 108 -14.99 -7.99 -18.90
CA GLY A 108 -14.81 -7.27 -20.16
C GLY A 108 -14.96 -8.14 -21.41
N SER A 109 -16.20 -8.56 -21.72
CA SER A 109 -16.82 -8.96 -23.02
C SER A 109 -16.15 -10.06 -23.90
N PRO A 110 -16.92 -10.98 -24.56
CA PRO A 110 -18.14 -10.67 -25.33
C PRO A 110 -19.33 -11.59 -25.06
N GLU A 111 -20.47 -10.94 -24.81
CA GLU A 111 -21.81 -11.49 -24.99
C GLU A 111 -22.18 -11.35 -26.47
N GLU A 112 -21.58 -12.20 -27.31
CA GLU A 112 -21.99 -12.46 -28.70
C GLU A 112 -21.97 -13.98 -28.93
N ALA A 113 -22.94 -14.67 -28.33
CA ALA A 113 -23.25 -16.05 -28.71
C ALA A 113 -24.72 -16.35 -28.40
N SER A 114 -25.61 -16.02 -29.33
CA SER A 114 -26.90 -16.71 -29.50
C SER A 114 -27.46 -16.43 -30.91
N PRO A 115 -28.30 -17.30 -31.47
CA PRO A 115 -28.03 -18.68 -31.86
C PRO A 115 -28.44 -18.91 -33.34
N ASN A 116 -28.07 -20.08 -33.86
CA ASN A 116 -28.43 -20.59 -35.20
C ASN A 116 -29.96 -20.60 -35.47
N ASN A 117 -30.40 -20.19 -36.69
CA ASN A 117 -31.60 -20.55 -37.49
C ASN A 117 -32.36 -19.34 -38.09
N TYR A 118 -32.25 -19.12 -39.41
CA TYR A 118 -33.21 -19.50 -40.48
C TYR A 118 -32.71 -18.97 -41.84
#